data_AF-A0A1F2TBP3-F1
#
_entry.id   AF-A0A1F2TBP3-F1
#
_cell.length_a   1.000
_cell.length_b   1.000
_cell.length_c   1.000
_cell.angle_alpha   90.00
_cell.angle_beta   90.00
_cell.angle_gamma   90.00
#
_symmetry.space_group_name_H-M   'P 1'
#
loop_
_entity.id
_entity.type
_entity.pdbx_description
1 polymer ?
#
loop_
_entity_poly.entity_id
_entity_poly.type
_entity_poly.pdbx_seq_one_letter_code
_entity_poly.pdbx_strand_id
1 'polypeptide(L)' 'MNIRFTSSLTPEDENAFAPILINALAGILDLLPIAYMIRIDTSDAKVYQHVGKGAGVQTPVEPVGARVGRGM' A
#
# COMPACT_ATOMS: atom_id res chain seq x y z
N MET A 1 0.40 8.92 -10.06
CA MET A 1 0.35 10.30 -9.50
C MET A 1 1.44 10.44 -8.44
N ASN A 2 2.02 11.62 -8.24
CA ASN A 2 3.02 11.87 -7.20
C ASN A 2 2.53 12.99 -6.27
N ILE A 3 2.37 12.69 -4.98
CA ILE A 3 1.97 13.63 -3.93
C ILE A 3 3.13 13.76 -2.97
N ARG A 4 3.54 14.99 -2.63
CA ARG A 4 4.61 15.26 -1.68
C ARG A 4 4.08 16.02 -0.48
N PHE A 5 4.45 15.57 0.70
CA PHE A 5 4.24 16.27 1.96
C PHE A 5 5.59 16.75 2.48
N THR A 6 5.63 17.96 3.03
CA THR A 6 6.83 18.51 3.66
C THR A 6 6.52 18.71 5.13
N SER A 7 7.31 18.07 5.99
CA SER A 7 7.25 18.19 7.43
C SER A 7 8.22 19.26 7.90
N SER A 8 7.87 19.98 8.97
CA SER A 8 8.76 20.88 9.70
C SER A 8 9.15 20.33 11.08
N LEU A 9 8.87 19.05 11.32
CA LEU A 9 9.16 18.38 12.57
C LEU A 9 10.67 18.16 12.73
N THR A 10 11.09 17.92 13.98
CA THR A 10 12.45 17.44 14.24
C THR A 10 12.63 16.02 13.67
N PRO A 11 13.85 15.60 13.32
CA PRO A 11 14.08 14.24 12.84
C PRO A 11 13.55 13.17 13.81
N GLU A 12 13.69 13.38 15.11
CA GLU A 12 13.20 12.46 16.15
C GLU A 12 11.67 12.35 16.12
N ASP A 13 10.97 13.48 16.00
CA ASP A 13 9.51 13.51 15.91
C ASP A 13 9.02 12.90 14.59
N GLU A 14 9.73 13.12 13.47
CA GLU A 14 9.43 12.48 12.19
C GLU A 14 9.48 10.97 12.29
N ASN A 15 10.51 10.43 12.94
CA ASN A 15 10.66 9.00 13.15
C ASN A 15 9.55 8.40 14.03
N ALA A 16 9.09 9.14 15.03
CA ALA A 16 7.96 8.73 15.87
C ALA A 16 6.63 8.78 15.11
N PHE A 17 6.46 9.77 14.23
CA PHE A 17 5.20 10.03 13.55
C PHE A 17 5.03 9.25 12.24
N ALA A 18 6.10 9.03 11.46
CA ALA A 18 6.06 8.39 10.15
C ALA A 18 5.36 7.01 10.13
N PRO A 19 5.57 6.10 11.10
CA PRO A 19 4.85 4.83 11.16
C PRO A 19 3.34 5.00 11.36
N ILE A 20 2.91 6.02 12.11
CA ILE A 20 1.49 6.28 12.37
C ILE A 20 0.86 6.85 11.09
N LEU A 21 1.53 7.81 10.46
CA LEU A 21 1.06 8.48 9.25
C LEU A 21 0.92 7.49 8.09
N ILE A 22 1.91 6.63 7.86
CA ILE A 22 1.87 5.68 6.74
C ILE A 22 0.71 4.68 6.89
N ASN A 23 0.40 4.25 8.11
CA ASN A 23 -0.73 3.35 8.39
C ASN A 23 -2.08 4.06 8.21
N ALA A 24 -2.19 5.31 8.66
CA ALA A 24 -3.41 6.10 8.47
C ALA A 24 -3.70 6.33 6.98
N LEU A 25 -2.68 6.68 6.20
CA LEU A 25 -2.80 6.86 4.75
C LEU A 25 -3.14 5.54 4.04
N ALA A 26 -2.51 4.43 4.42
CA ALA A 26 -2.82 3.11 3.87
C ALA A 26 -4.30 2.75 4.09
N GLY A 27 -4.81 2.93 5.30
CA GLY A 27 -6.22 2.64 5.61
C GLY A 27 -7.22 3.44 4.77
N ILE A 28 -6.88 4.70 4.40
CA ILE A 28 -7.71 5.51 3.51
C ILE A 28 -7.59 5.00 2.05
N LEU A 29 -6.37 4.75 1.58
CA LEU A 29 -6.12 4.36 0.19
C LEU A 29 -6.58 2.94 -0.12
N ASP A 30 -6.64 2.05 0.88
CA ASP A 30 -7.18 0.70 0.74
C ASP A 30 -8.66 0.69 0.37
N LEU A 31 -9.41 1.76 0.64
CA LEU A 31 -10.82 1.87 0.24
C LEU A 31 -10.99 2.18 -1.24
N LEU A 32 -9.93 2.60 -1.92
CA LEU A 32 -9.97 3.02 -3.32
C LEU A 32 -9.58 1.85 -4.23
N PRO A 33 -10.20 1.69 -5.41
CA PRO A 33 -9.86 0.63 -6.36
C PRO A 33 -8.63 0.99 -7.20
N ILE A 34 -7.54 1.37 -6.52
CA ILE A 34 -6.28 1.76 -7.15
C ILE A 34 -5.12 1.03 -6.50
N ALA A 35 -4.16 0.58 -7.31
CA ALA A 35 -2.85 0.20 -6.79
C ALA A 35 -2.08 1.46 -6.38
N TYR A 36 -1.40 1.41 -5.24
CA TYR A 36 -0.70 2.56 -4.71
C TYR A 36 0.57 2.17 -3.94
N MET A 37 1.47 3.14 -3.80
CA MET A 37 2.65 3.07 -2.97
C MET A 37 2.77 4.36 -2.19
N ILE A 38 2.92 4.26 -0.87
CA ILE A 38 3.24 5.38 0.02
C ILE A 38 4.71 5.25 0.37
N ARG A 39 5.47 6.34 0.25
CA ARG A 39 6.85 6.44 0.70
C ARG A 39 7.03 7.72 1.50
N ILE A 40 7.61 7.60 2.69
CA ILE A 40 7.99 8.71 3.55
C ILE A 40 9.51 8.65 3.69
N ASP A 41 10.18 9.72 3.26
CA ASP A 41 11.60 9.94 3.49
C ASP A 41 11.73 10.96 4.63
N THR A 42 12.33 10.57 5.75
CA THR A 42 12.60 11.47 6.88
C THR A 42 13.89 12.26 6.64
N SER A 43 14.05 13.36 7.37
CA SER A 43 15.23 14.24 7.28
C SER A 43 16.54 13.56 7.70
N ASP A 44 16.49 12.52 8.55
CA ASP A 44 17.63 11.67 8.91
C ASP A 44 17.82 10.45 7.98
N ALA A 45 17.26 10.53 6.77
CA ALA A 45 17.39 9.54 5.71
C ALA A 45 16.79 8.15 6.01
N LYS A 46 15.89 8.03 6.98
CA LYS A 46 15.06 6.82 7.12
C LYS A 46 13.94 6.84 6.08
N VAL A 47 13.59 5.64 5.61
CA VAL A 47 12.55 5.46 4.60
C VAL A 47 11.50 4.48 5.12
N TYR A 48 10.25 4.94 5.14
CA TYR A 48 9.09 4.11 5.43
C TYR A 48 8.29 3.92 4.15
N GLN A 49 7.93 2.68 3.83
CA GLN A 49 7.22 2.36 2.61
C GLN A 49 6.07 1.39 2.86
N HIS A 50 4.96 1.61 2.17
CA HIS A 50 3.81 0.73 2.14
C HIS A 50 3.29 0.61 0.72
N VAL A 51 2.87 -0.60 0.32
CA VAL A 51 2.30 -0.87 -1.00
C VAL A 51 0.96 -1.55 -0.80
N GLY A 52 -0.09 -0.97 -1.39
CA GLY A 52 -1.44 -1.52 -1.37
C GLY A 52 -1.96 -1.74 -2.77
N LYS A 53 -2.83 -2.75 -2.92
CA LYS A 53 -3.51 -3.03 -4.20
C LYS A 53 -4.84 -2.28 -4.32
N GLY A 54 -5.38 -1.75 -3.22
CA GLY A 54 -6.70 -1.13 -3.18
C GLY A 54 -7.85 -2.14 -3.20
N ALA A 55 -9.02 -1.75 -2.69
CA ALA A 55 -10.22 -2.59 -2.68
C ALA A 55 -10.73 -2.82 -4.11
N GLY A 56 -10.77 -4.08 -4.54
CA GLY A 56 -11.35 -4.45 -5.84
C GLY A 56 -10.36 -4.84 -6.94
N VAL A 57 -9.04 -4.85 -6.66
CA VAL A 57 -8.08 -5.55 -7.53
C VAL A 57 -8.23 -7.05 -7.29
N GLN A 58 -9.25 -7.64 -7.89
CA GLN A 58 -9.38 -9.08 -8.01
C GLN A 58 -8.17 -9.57 -8.79
N THR A 59 -7.32 -10.39 -8.17
CA THR A 59 -6.39 -11.21 -8.93
C THR A 59 -7.25 -12.11 -9.80
N PRO A 60 -7.04 -12.17 -11.14
CA PRO A 60 -7.75 -13.14 -11.95
C PRO A 60 -7.50 -14.53 -11.37
N VAL A 61 -8.51 -15.11 -10.74
CA VAL A 61 -8.52 -16.53 -10.42
C VAL A 61 -8.70 -17.25 -11.75
N GLU A 62 -7.59 -17.72 -12.33
CA GLU A 62 -7.69 -18.69 -13.42
C GLU A 62 -8.50 -19.88 -12.89
N PRO A 63 -9.61 -20.27 -13.56
CA PRO A 63 -10.37 -21.43 -13.13
C PRO A 63 -9.47 -22.66 -13.29
N VAL A 64 -9.07 -23.24 -12.17
CA VAL A 64 -8.36 -24.52 -12.11
C VAL A 64 -9.30 -25.58 -12.70
N GLY A 65 -9.04 -25.91 -13.96
CA GLY A 65 -9.30 -27.18 -14.61
C GLY A 65 -10.67 -27.79 -14.37
N ALA A 66 -11.61 -27.48 -15.28
CA ALA A 66 -12.66 -28.42 -15.64
C ALA A 66 -12.01 -29.72 -16.16
N ARG A 67 -11.67 -30.64 -15.25
CA ARG A 67 -11.43 -32.03 -15.62
C ARG A 67 -12.79 -32.65 -15.91
N VAL A 68 -13.18 -32.54 -17.19
CA VAL A 68 -14.22 -33.38 -17.79
C VAL A 68 -13.69 -34.82 -17.75
N GLY A 69 -13.96 -35.50 -16.64
CA GLY A 69 -13.88 -36.96 -16.53
C GLY A 69 -15.12 -37.54 -17.20
N ARG A 70 -15.05 -37.68 -18.53
CA ARG A 70 -15.99 -38.46 -19.36
C ARG A 70 -15.96 -39.91 -18.87
N GLY A 71 -17.13 -40.49 -18.65
CA GLY A 71 -17.30 -41.73 -17.92
C GLY A 71 -16.90 -43.03 -18.64
N MET A 72 -17.46 -44.10 -18.07
CA MET A 72 -17.25 -45.55 -18.24
C MET A 72 -16.14 -46.14 -17.37
#